data_AF-A0A931UY88-F1
#
_entry.id   AF-A0A931UY88-F1
#
_cell.length_a   1.000
_cell.length_b   1.000
_cell.length_c   1.000
_cell.angle_alpha   90.00
_cell.angle_beta   90.00
_cell.angle_gamma   90.00
#
_symmetry.space_group_name_H-M   'P 1'
#
loop_
_entity.id
_entity.type
_entity.pdbx_description
1 polymer ?
#
loop_
_entity_poly.entity_id
_entity_poly.type
_entity_poly.pdbx_seq_one_letter_code
_entity_poly.pdbx_strand_id
1 'polypeptide(L)'
;MRLLPSLPGLSLLFALGCSSVGSSAVRTDGGFAGRHMGAVRVYAVVPPSGVRVIGLVEVHAVNEEANVETLMPVFMKRVADIGGTGGVIDDVQTHYEMRTEWRTEHYSYPCGYRSTCWSTRVVPYTYQIRMLRIMGRALLPIDAPGPPAMPPTAALPPATPATIAPPPPAKAPSENGGPQ
;
A
#
# COMPACT_ATOMS: atom_id res chain seq x y z
N MET A 1 -46.76 19.95 9.48
CA MET A 1 -46.02 19.74 8.22
C MET A 1 -45.01 20.86 8.06
N ARG A 2 -43.72 20.59 8.27
CA ARG A 2 -42.62 21.55 8.02
C ARG A 2 -41.76 20.96 6.91
N LEU A 3 -41.75 21.63 5.76
CA LEU A 3 -40.89 21.32 4.62
C LEU A 3 -39.50 21.90 4.90
N LEU A 4 -38.49 21.05 4.99
CA LEU A 4 -37.09 21.45 5.02
C LEU A 4 -36.59 21.69 3.58
N PRO A 5 -35.86 22.79 3.30
CA PRO A 5 -35.33 23.08 1.98
C PRO A 5 -34.15 22.17 1.65
N SER A 6 -34.22 21.52 0.49
CA SER A 6 -33.16 20.74 -0.12
C SER A 6 -32.01 21.65 -0.59
N LEU A 7 -30.82 21.51 -0.02
CA LEU A 7 -29.57 22.09 -0.52
C LEU A 7 -28.91 21.09 -1.48
N PRO A 8 -28.87 21.33 -2.81
CA PRO A 8 -28.15 20.51 -3.76
C PRO A 8 -26.73 21.07 -3.90
N GLY A 9 -25.81 20.64 -3.04
CA GLY A 9 -24.44 21.09 -3.16
C GLY A 9 -23.52 20.32 -2.23
N LEU A 10 -22.43 19.79 -2.80
CA LEU A 10 -21.27 19.20 -2.09
C LEU A 10 -21.38 17.69 -1.74
N SER A 11 -21.31 16.81 -2.75
CA SER A 11 -21.03 15.38 -2.52
C SER A 11 -20.05 14.78 -3.55
N LEU A 12 -19.06 15.55 -4.00
CA LEU A 12 -18.14 15.16 -5.08
C LEU A 12 -16.68 14.99 -4.63
N LEU A 13 -16.42 14.66 -3.36
CA LEU A 13 -15.07 14.68 -2.76
C LEU A 13 -14.61 13.37 -2.09
N PHE A 14 -15.36 12.26 -2.18
CA PHE A 14 -15.02 11.03 -1.42
C PHE A 14 -15.04 9.73 -2.23
N ALA A 15 -14.69 9.77 -3.52
CA ALA A 15 -14.42 8.56 -4.31
C ALA A 15 -12.90 8.25 -4.40
N LEU A 16 -12.12 8.65 -3.39
CA LEU A 16 -10.77 8.12 -3.24
C LEU A 16 -10.89 6.69 -2.73
N GLY A 17 -11.02 5.74 -3.67
CA GLY A 17 -11.04 4.32 -3.36
C GLY A 17 -9.79 3.95 -2.55
N CYS A 18 -9.99 3.30 -1.40
CA CYS A 18 -8.91 2.69 -0.65
C CYS A 18 -8.34 1.54 -1.48
N SER A 19 -7.29 1.79 -2.24
CA SER A 19 -6.52 0.73 -2.88
C SER A 19 -5.64 0.05 -1.83
N SER A 20 -5.55 -1.26 -1.92
CA SER A 20 -4.70 -2.10 -1.09
C SER A 20 -3.27 -2.22 -1.62
N VAL A 21 -2.98 -1.59 -2.77
CA VAL A 21 -1.66 -1.60 -3.39
C VAL A 21 -0.67 -0.76 -2.57
N GLY A 22 0.27 -1.44 -1.93
CA GLY A 22 1.42 -0.86 -1.25
C GLY A 22 2.65 -0.83 -2.15
N SER A 23 3.52 0.17 -1.93
CA SER A 23 4.80 0.24 -2.63
C SER A 23 5.87 0.93 -1.79
N SER A 24 7.10 0.46 -1.92
CA SER A 24 8.29 1.01 -1.30
C SER A 24 9.42 1.09 -2.33
N ALA A 25 10.21 2.15 -2.27
CA ALA A 25 11.40 2.29 -3.09
C ALA A 25 12.50 2.92 -2.24
N VAL A 26 13.62 2.21 -2.13
CA VAL A 26 14.76 2.63 -1.33
C VAL A 26 15.95 2.82 -2.26
N ARG A 27 16.47 4.03 -2.27
CA ARG A 27 17.66 4.37 -3.03
C ARG A 27 18.91 3.93 -2.27
N THR A 28 19.81 3.23 -2.96
CA THR A 28 21.03 2.67 -2.37
C THR A 28 22.29 3.30 -2.95
N ASP A 29 22.21 4.00 -4.08
CA ASP A 29 23.32 4.81 -4.58
C ASP A 29 23.37 6.16 -3.86
N GLY A 30 24.54 6.57 -3.37
CA GLY A 30 24.73 7.81 -2.62
C GLY A 30 24.55 9.10 -3.43
N GLY A 31 24.06 9.03 -4.67
CA GLY A 31 23.85 10.17 -5.55
C GLY A 31 22.37 10.46 -5.76
N PHE A 32 21.95 11.72 -5.66
CA PHE A 32 20.58 12.13 -5.97
C PHE A 32 20.41 12.27 -7.49
N ALA A 33 19.73 11.31 -8.12
CA ALA A 33 19.21 11.50 -9.47
C ALA A 33 17.74 11.93 -9.36
N GLY A 34 17.36 12.95 -10.12
CA GLY A 34 15.96 13.35 -10.22
C GLY A 34 15.09 12.22 -10.77
N ARG A 35 13.78 12.37 -10.62
CA ARG A 35 12.79 11.46 -11.19
C ARG A 35 13.02 11.28 -12.69
N HIS A 36 13.05 10.03 -13.15
CA HIS A 36 13.16 9.74 -14.57
C HIS A 36 11.83 10.04 -15.28
N MET A 37 11.88 10.83 -16.34
CA MET A 37 10.74 11.16 -17.19
C MET A 37 10.91 10.43 -18.53
N GLY A 38 10.52 9.16 -18.57
CA GLY A 38 10.73 8.34 -19.77
C GLY A 38 10.24 6.90 -19.60
N ALA A 39 10.42 6.11 -20.65
CA ALA A 39 10.06 4.70 -20.64
C ALA A 39 11.00 3.91 -19.72
N VAL A 40 10.42 3.19 -18.76
CA VAL A 40 11.16 2.26 -17.89
C VAL A 40 11.19 0.88 -18.53
N ARG A 41 12.39 0.32 -18.73
CA ARG A 41 12.54 -1.04 -19.24
C ARG A 41 12.50 -2.04 -18.10
N VAL A 42 11.67 -3.06 -18.18
CA VAL A 42 11.61 -4.13 -17.17
C VAL A 42 12.31 -5.37 -17.71
N TYR A 43 13.22 -5.92 -16.92
CA TYR A 43 13.97 -7.14 -17.24
C TYR A 43 13.59 -8.25 -16.27
N ALA A 44 13.50 -9.47 -16.77
CA ALA A 44 13.34 -10.65 -15.95
C ALA A 44 14.70 -11.31 -15.72
N VAL A 45 15.02 -11.59 -14.45
CA VAL A 45 16.16 -12.44 -14.01
C VAL A 45 17.56 -11.85 -14.19
N VAL A 46 17.93 -11.33 -15.37
CA VAL A 46 19.31 -10.90 -15.65
C VAL A 46 19.36 -9.41 -16.04
N PRO A 47 20.13 -8.57 -15.31
CA PRO A 47 20.38 -7.20 -15.74
C PRO A 47 21.20 -7.17 -17.03
N PRO A 48 20.93 -6.22 -17.96
CA PRO A 48 21.81 -6.00 -19.10
C PRO A 48 23.20 -5.54 -18.65
N SER A 49 24.23 -5.76 -19.47
CA SER A 49 25.58 -5.22 -19.23
C SER A 49 25.57 -3.68 -19.29
N GLY A 50 26.49 -3.04 -18.55
CA GLY A 50 26.64 -1.57 -18.61
C GLY A 50 25.61 -0.79 -17.80
N VAL A 51 24.97 -1.44 -16.82
CA VAL A 51 24.06 -0.80 -15.86
C VAL A 51 24.59 -0.92 -14.44
N ARG A 52 24.28 0.06 -13.61
CA ARG A 52 24.48 0.01 -12.16
C ARG A 52 23.14 -0.07 -11.45
N VAL A 53 23.12 -0.77 -10.33
CA VAL A 53 21.97 -0.81 -9.42
C VAL A 53 21.95 0.46 -8.59
N ILE A 54 20.82 1.17 -8.60
CA ILE A 54 20.65 2.44 -7.86
C ILE A 54 19.70 2.32 -6.67
N GLY A 55 18.91 1.25 -6.60
CA GLY A 55 17.98 1.06 -5.50
C GLY A 55 17.20 -0.23 -5.56
N LEU A 56 16.43 -0.48 -4.51
CA LEU A 56 15.51 -1.59 -4.35
C LEU A 56 14.08 -1.07 -4.46
N VAL A 57 13.23 -1.83 -5.12
CA VAL A 57 11.81 -1.52 -5.30
C VAL A 57 10.99 -2.73 -4.89
N GLU A 58 9.95 -2.46 -4.11
CA GLU A 58 9.00 -3.44 -3.67
C GLU A 58 7.59 -2.92 -3.93
N VAL A 59 6.73 -3.77 -4.48
CA VAL A 59 5.30 -3.51 -4.58
C VAL A 59 4.53 -4.73 -4.12
N HIS A 60 3.40 -4.51 -3.44
CA HIS A 60 2.54 -5.59 -2.99
C HIS A 60 1.08 -5.17 -3.01
N ALA A 61 0.17 -6.14 -3.11
CA ALA A 61 -1.27 -5.94 -3.02
C ALA A 61 -1.95 -7.17 -2.43
N VAL A 62 -3.21 -7.01 -2.00
CA VAL A 62 -4.01 -8.11 -1.45
C VAL A 62 -5.30 -8.33 -2.25
N ASN A 63 -5.85 -9.53 -2.13
CA ASN A 63 -7.13 -9.96 -2.70
C ASN A 63 -7.22 -9.73 -4.21
N GLU A 64 -8.20 -8.94 -4.67
CA GLU A 64 -8.50 -8.72 -6.10
C GLU A 64 -7.39 -7.93 -6.81
N GLU A 65 -6.68 -7.05 -6.09
CA GLU A 65 -5.57 -6.26 -6.62
C GLU A 65 -4.23 -7.03 -6.62
N ALA A 66 -4.19 -8.24 -6.04
CA ALA A 66 -3.01 -9.11 -5.98
C ALA A 66 -2.75 -9.82 -7.34
N ASN A 67 -2.57 -9.04 -8.40
CA ASN A 67 -2.28 -9.49 -9.75
C ASN A 67 -1.10 -8.70 -10.35
N VAL A 68 -0.38 -9.30 -11.30
CA VAL A 68 0.86 -8.73 -11.86
C VAL A 68 0.54 -7.49 -12.70
N GLU A 69 -0.60 -7.48 -13.38
CA GLU A 69 -1.06 -6.42 -14.26
C GLU A 69 -1.29 -5.10 -13.50
N THR A 70 -1.72 -5.20 -12.23
CA THR A 70 -1.95 -4.07 -11.33
C THR A 70 -0.65 -3.63 -10.67
N LEU A 71 0.22 -4.56 -10.28
CA LEU A 71 1.46 -4.25 -9.60
C LEU A 71 2.57 -3.74 -10.52
N MET A 72 2.64 -4.20 -11.77
CA MET A 72 3.71 -3.86 -12.70
C MET A 72 3.79 -2.35 -13.01
N PRO A 73 2.68 -1.64 -13.30
CA PRO A 73 2.72 -0.19 -13.50
C PRO A 73 3.23 0.56 -12.27
N VAL A 74 2.88 0.08 -11.07
CA VAL A 74 3.33 0.68 -9.81
C VAL A 74 4.83 0.44 -9.61
N PHE A 75 5.32 -0.76 -9.92
CA PHE A 75 6.75 -1.08 -9.89
C PHE A 75 7.53 -0.15 -10.83
N MET A 76 7.10 -0.03 -12.08
CA MET A 76 7.73 0.86 -13.07
C MET A 76 7.73 2.32 -12.63
N LYS A 77 6.61 2.80 -12.07
CA LYS A 77 6.51 4.15 -11.51
C LYS A 77 7.52 4.36 -10.39
N ARG A 78 7.69 3.39 -9.49
CA ARG A 78 8.66 3.46 -8.39
C ARG A 78 10.10 3.43 -8.86
N VAL A 79 10.42 2.61 -9.87
CA VAL A 79 11.73 2.65 -10.53
C VAL A 79 12.02 4.04 -11.11
N ALA A 80 11.03 4.66 -11.78
CA ALA A 80 11.19 6.01 -12.32
C ALA A 80 11.31 7.07 -11.21
N ASP A 81 10.56 6.95 -10.12
CA ASP A 81 10.59 7.86 -8.97
C ASP A 81 11.99 7.93 -8.34
N ILE A 82 12.74 6.83 -8.34
CA ILE A 82 14.15 6.80 -7.88
C ILE A 82 15.16 7.09 -8.98
N GLY A 83 14.71 7.54 -10.16
CA GLY A 83 15.58 7.95 -11.27
C GLY A 83 16.10 6.81 -12.13
N GLY A 84 15.58 5.59 -11.97
CA GLY A 84 15.96 4.44 -12.78
C GLY A 84 15.33 4.48 -14.17
N THR A 85 16.10 4.08 -15.19
CA THR A 85 15.60 3.90 -16.57
C THR A 85 15.18 2.45 -16.83
N GLY A 86 15.48 1.55 -15.91
CA GLY A 86 15.05 0.16 -15.98
C GLY A 86 14.94 -0.48 -14.61
N GLY A 87 14.23 -1.61 -14.54
CA GLY A 87 14.08 -2.40 -13.33
C GLY A 87 14.29 -3.89 -13.64
N VAL A 88 14.97 -4.60 -12.75
CA VAL A 88 15.05 -6.06 -12.78
C VAL A 88 14.11 -6.60 -11.72
N ILE A 89 13.27 -7.54 -12.10
CA ILE A 89 12.46 -8.29 -11.14
C ILE A 89 13.33 -9.43 -10.62
N ASP A 90 13.60 -9.40 -9.32
CA ASP A 90 14.38 -10.42 -8.64
C ASP A 90 13.48 -11.55 -8.14
N ASP A 91 12.29 -11.21 -7.64
CA ASP A 91 11.37 -12.19 -7.07
C ASP A 91 9.91 -11.76 -7.21
N VAL A 92 9.03 -12.75 -7.40
CA VAL A 92 7.57 -12.59 -7.43
C VAL A 92 6.98 -13.66 -6.53
N GLN A 93 6.56 -13.25 -5.33
CA GLN A 93 6.02 -14.16 -4.33
C GLN A 93 4.52 -13.99 -4.19
N THR A 94 3.79 -15.10 -4.19
CA THR A 94 2.39 -15.14 -3.77
C THR A 94 2.29 -15.80 -2.41
N HIS A 95 1.74 -15.11 -1.43
CA HIS A 95 1.45 -15.62 -0.10
C HIS A 95 -0.05 -15.69 0.12
N TYR A 96 -0.50 -16.66 0.91
CA TYR A 96 -1.91 -16.80 1.28
C TYR A 96 -2.02 -16.86 2.80
N GLU A 97 -2.76 -15.93 3.37
CA GLU A 97 -3.00 -15.85 4.81
C GLU A 97 -4.47 -16.20 5.11
N MET A 98 -4.71 -17.14 6.02
CA MET A 98 -6.06 -17.45 6.50
C MET A 98 -6.43 -16.45 7.61
N ARG A 99 -7.48 -15.65 7.40
CA ARG A 99 -8.05 -14.76 8.43
C ARG A 99 -9.41 -15.26 8.86
N THR A 100 -9.64 -15.26 10.17
CA THR A 100 -10.95 -15.57 10.75
C THR A 100 -11.55 -14.30 11.31
N GLU A 101 -12.72 -13.92 10.80
CA GLU A 101 -13.52 -12.80 11.27
C GLU A 101 -14.78 -13.34 11.95
N TRP A 102 -15.14 -12.78 13.11
CA TRP A 102 -16.40 -13.13 13.77
C TRP A 102 -17.53 -12.28 13.21
N ARG A 103 -18.50 -12.89 12.55
CA ARG A 103 -19.66 -12.19 11.98
C ARG A 103 -20.92 -12.48 12.78
N THR A 104 -21.67 -11.43 13.08
CA THR A 104 -23.00 -11.54 13.67
C THR A 104 -24.01 -11.76 12.55
N GLU A 105 -24.57 -12.96 12.47
CA GLU A 105 -25.64 -13.30 11.53
C GLU A 105 -26.99 -13.21 12.24
N HIS A 106 -27.94 -12.53 11.61
CA HIS A 106 -29.35 -12.61 11.99
C HIS A 106 -29.99 -13.78 11.25
N TYR A 107 -30.66 -14.66 12.00
CA TYR A 107 -31.43 -15.75 11.41
C TYR A 107 -32.85 -15.75 11.96
N SER A 108 -33.80 -16.10 11.09
CA SER A 108 -35.20 -16.29 11.46
C SER A 108 -35.49 -17.77 11.66
N TYR A 109 -36.34 -18.08 12.63
CA TYR A 109 -36.79 -19.44 12.90
C TYR A 109 -38.28 -19.45 13.26
N PRO A 110 -39.02 -20.51 12.92
CA PRO A 110 -40.43 -20.61 13.29
C PRO A 110 -40.55 -20.77 14.80
N CYS A 111 -41.42 -19.98 15.43
CA CYS A 111 -41.71 -20.07 16.85
C CYS A 111 -43.22 -19.92 17.08
N GLY A 112 -43.96 -21.01 17.28
CA GLY A 112 -45.42 -20.98 17.49
C GLY A 112 -46.27 -20.84 16.22
N TYR A 113 -47.60 -20.70 16.38
CA TYR A 113 -48.57 -20.74 15.28
C TYR A 113 -48.49 -19.48 14.39
N ARG A 114 -47.92 -19.65 13.19
CA ARG A 114 -47.75 -18.60 12.16
C ARG A 114 -46.88 -17.40 12.56
N SER A 115 -45.99 -17.57 13.54
CA SER A 115 -45.03 -16.56 13.96
C SER A 115 -43.58 -16.94 13.63
N THR A 116 -42.79 -15.94 13.27
CA THR A 116 -41.35 -16.04 13.02
C THR A 116 -40.58 -15.27 14.08
N CYS A 117 -39.68 -15.93 14.80
CA CYS A 117 -38.76 -15.31 15.72
C CYS A 117 -37.45 -14.97 15.01
N TRP A 118 -36.72 -14.00 15.56
CA TRP A 118 -35.40 -13.61 15.10
C TRP A 118 -34.40 -13.85 16.24
N SER A 119 -33.23 -14.37 15.91
CA SER A 119 -32.11 -14.49 16.84
C SER A 119 -30.82 -14.11 16.12
N THR A 120 -29.81 -13.76 16.91
CA THR A 120 -28.45 -13.52 16.43
C THR A 120 -27.57 -14.69 16.84
N ARG A 121 -26.66 -15.05 15.95
CA ARG A 121 -25.55 -15.95 16.27
C ARG A 121 -24.26 -15.32 15.78
N VAL A 122 -23.19 -15.50 16.53
CA VAL A 122 -21.85 -15.09 16.12
C VAL A 122 -21.18 -16.31 15.51
N VAL A 123 -20.80 -16.22 14.23
CA VAL A 123 -20.25 -17.34 13.46
C VAL A 123 -18.84 -16.96 13.00
N PRO A 124 -17.83 -17.82 13.18
CA PRO A 124 -16.51 -17.57 12.62
C PRO A 124 -16.58 -17.72 11.10
N TYR A 125 -16.17 -16.68 10.39
CA TYR A 125 -16.03 -16.67 8.95
C TYR A 125 -14.53 -16.64 8.61
N THR A 126 -14.01 -17.80 8.20
CA THR A 126 -12.61 -17.93 7.78
C THR A 126 -12.51 -17.75 6.27
N TYR A 127 -11.68 -16.81 5.84
CA TYR A 127 -11.40 -16.55 4.44
C TYR A 127 -9.90 -16.45 4.18
N GLN A 128 -9.51 -16.73 2.94
CA GLN A 128 -8.13 -16.68 2.49
C GLN A 128 -7.84 -15.31 1.89
N ILE A 129 -6.86 -14.60 2.45
CA ILE A 129 -6.32 -13.38 1.87
C ILE A 129 -5.15 -13.78 0.98
N ARG A 130 -5.29 -13.52 -0.32
CA ARG A 130 -4.18 -13.63 -1.26
C ARG A 130 -3.34 -12.36 -1.18
N MET A 131 -2.02 -12.48 -1.08
CA MET A 131 -1.08 -11.37 -1.15
C MET A 131 -0.07 -11.66 -2.26
N LEU A 132 0.14 -10.69 -3.15
CA LEU A 132 1.17 -10.77 -4.19
C LEU A 132 2.21 -9.68 -3.91
N ARG A 133 3.49 -10.05 -3.95
CA ARG A 133 4.63 -9.16 -3.75
C ARG A 133 5.61 -9.31 -4.92
N ILE A 134 6.02 -8.19 -5.50
CA ILE A 134 7.07 -8.12 -6.51
C ILE A 134 8.24 -7.34 -5.91
N MET A 135 9.42 -7.95 -5.91
CA MET A 135 10.66 -7.34 -5.46
C MET A 135 11.63 -7.22 -6.63
N GLY A 136 12.36 -6.12 -6.68
CA GLY A 136 13.32 -5.89 -7.72
C GLY A 136 14.31 -4.79 -7.42
N ARG A 137 15.18 -4.56 -8.40
CA ARG A 137 16.23 -3.54 -8.38
C ARG A 137 16.01 -2.53 -9.47
N ALA A 138 16.20 -1.26 -9.18
CA ALA A 138 16.27 -0.22 -10.20
C ALA A 138 17.67 -0.09 -10.76
N LEU A 139 17.72 0.10 -12.07
CA LEU A 139 18.91 0.17 -12.89
C LEU A 139 19.05 1.56 -13.52
N LEU A 140 20.30 2.00 -13.62
CA LEU A 140 20.71 3.15 -14.40
C LEU A 140 21.89 2.77 -15.31
N PRO A 141 21.91 3.17 -16.59
CA PRO A 141 23.06 2.99 -17.46
C PRO A 141 24.29 3.68 -16.84
N ILE A 142 25.45 3.05 -16.94
CA ILE A 142 26.70 3.62 -16.44
C ILE A 142 27.02 4.92 -17.18
N ASP A 143 26.77 4.95 -18.49
CA ASP A 143 26.98 6.11 -19.37
C ASP A 143 25.82 7.10 -19.37
N ALA A 144 24.81 6.92 -18.51
CA ALA A 144 23.76 7.92 -18.37
C ALA A 144 24.41 9.23 -17.91
N PRO A 145 24.17 10.36 -18.61
CA PRO A 145 24.66 11.65 -18.16
C PRO A 145 24.21 11.82 -16.71
N GLY A 146 25.18 11.96 -15.81
CA GLY A 146 24.90 12.12 -14.39
C GLY A 146 23.90 13.26 -14.21
N PRO A 147 23.05 13.20 -13.16
CA PRO A 147 22.20 14.34 -12.84
C PRO A 147 23.08 15.60 -12.83
N PRO A 148 22.63 16.72 -13.43
CA PRO A 148 23.41 17.95 -13.44
C PRO A 148 23.83 18.19 -11.99
N ALA A 149 25.15 18.29 -11.77
CA ALA A 149 25.69 18.54 -10.44
C ALA A 149 24.95 19.75 -9.90
N MET A 150 24.09 19.53 -8.91
CA MET A 150 23.39 20.64 -8.30
C MET A 150 24.48 21.56 -7.76
N PRO A 151 24.39 22.89 -7.99
CA PRO A 151 25.29 23.80 -7.32
C PRO A 151 25.22 23.50 -5.82
N PRO A 152 26.36 23.54 -5.10
CA PRO A 152 26.39 23.23 -3.68
C PRO A 152 25.29 24.05 -3.00
N THR A 153 24.26 23.35 -2.52
CA THR A 153 23.20 23.98 -1.74
C THR A 153 23.89 24.61 -0.55
N ALA A 154 23.82 25.93 -0.45
CA ALA A 154 24.27 26.67 0.71
C ALA A 154 23.73 25.95 1.95
N ALA A 155 24.63 25.57 2.87
CA ALA A 155 24.31 24.76 4.03
C ALA A 155 23.01 25.25 4.68
N LEU A 156 21.99 24.39 4.69
CA LEU A 156 20.81 24.61 5.52
C LEU A 156 21.31 24.81 6.96
N PRO A 157 20.83 25.83 7.69
CA PRO A 157 21.17 25.98 9.09
C PRO A 157 20.82 24.68 9.83
N PRO A 158 21.61 24.28 10.85
CA PRO A 158 21.39 23.05 11.58
C PRO A 158 19.94 23.01 12.08
N ALA A 159 19.20 21.99 11.64
CA ALA A 159 17.85 21.75 12.12
C ALA A 159 17.91 21.53 13.63
N THR A 160 17.22 22.39 14.38
CA THR A 160 16.98 22.21 15.81
C THR A 160 16.39 20.80 16.01
N PRO A 161 16.94 19.97 16.91
CA PRO A 161 16.38 18.65 17.17
C PRO A 161 14.90 18.80 17.54
N ALA A 162 14.01 18.20 16.74
CA ALA A 162 12.63 18.08 17.13
C ALA A 162 12.57 17.16 18.34
N THR A 163 12.20 17.71 19.50
CA THR A 163 11.83 16.92 20.68
C THR A 163 10.72 15.98 20.27
N ILE A 164 11.07 14.69 20.12
CA ILE A 164 10.11 13.62 19.89
C ILE A 164 9.25 13.56 21.15
N ALA A 165 8.01 14.03 21.07
CA ALA A 165 7.03 13.83 22.12
C ALA A 165 6.87 12.31 22.32
N PRO A 166 6.91 11.81 23.57
CA PRO A 166 6.71 10.40 23.84
C PRO A 166 5.36 9.96 23.28
N PRO A 167 5.27 8.72 22.73
CA PRO A 167 4.03 8.19 22.24
C PRO A 167 2.96 8.23 23.35
N PRO A 168 1.70 8.58 23.03
CA PRO A 168 0.62 8.53 24.00
C PRO A 168 0.51 7.10 24.57
N PRO A 169 0.26 6.95 25.88
CA PRO A 169 0.15 5.64 26.50
C PRO A 169 -0.95 4.81 25.79
N ALA A 170 -0.62 3.55 25.49
CA ALA A 170 -1.57 2.60 24.94
C ALA A 170 -2.82 2.57 25.85
N LYS A 171 -3.99 2.83 25.27
CA LYS A 171 -5.26 2.61 25.97
C LYS A 171 -5.31 1.15 26.40
N ALA A 172 -5.37 0.93 27.71
CA ALA A 172 -5.59 -0.38 28.28
C ALA A 172 -6.85 -1.01 27.67
N PRO A 173 -6.85 -2.34 27.42
CA PRO A 173 -8.05 -3.05 27.02
C PRO A 173 -9.14 -2.81 28.07
N SER A 174 -10.27 -2.27 27.63
CA SER A 174 -11.46 -2.10 28.46
C SER A 174 -11.98 -3.47 28.81
N GLU A 175 -11.64 -3.94 29.99
CA GLU A 175 -12.16 -5.14 30.64
C GLU A 175 -13.65 -4.92 30.99
N ASN A 176 -14.53 -4.93 29.98
CA ASN A 176 -15.95 -5.11 30.19
C ASN A 176 -16.25 -6.62 30.22
N GLY A 177 -15.72 -7.26 31.25
CA GLY A 177 -16.12 -8.59 31.71
C GLY A 177 -17.01 -8.42 32.93
N GLY A 178 -18.30 -8.14 32.72
CA GLY A 178 -19.31 -8.27 33.75
C GLY A 178 -20.10 -9.57 33.55
N PRO A 179 -20.04 -10.55 34.47
CA PRO A 179 -20.93 -11.69 34.47
C PRO A 179 -22.22 -11.39 35.26
N GLN A 180 -23.32 -11.95 34.75
CA GLN A 180 -24.66 -12.16 35.35
C GLN A 180 -25.62 -10.98 35.37
#